data_AF-A0A2V8KLV7-F1
#
_entry.id   AF-A0A2V8KLV7-F1
#
_cell.length_a   1.000
_cell.length_b   1.000
_cell.length_c   1.000
_cell.angle_alpha   90.00
_cell.angle_beta   90.00
_cell.angle_gamma   90.00
#
_symmetry.space_group_name_H-M   'P 1'
#
loop_
_entity.id
_entity.type
_entity.pdbx_description
1 polymer ?
#
loop_
_entity_poly.entity_id
_entity_poly.type
_entity_poly.pdbx_seq_one_letter_code
_entity_poly.pdbx_strand_id
1 'polypeptide(L)' 'MASPAGYVDIILESMPFRLQGRLPYIVVAAATLALDRWTKTLIQKHFDLNESISVIDGFFNITYVRNTGVAFG' A
#
# COMPACT_ATOMS: atom_id res chain seq x y z
N MET A 1 -30.76 0.77 -40.08
CA MET A 1 -29.77 -0.21 -39.59
C MET A 1 -28.58 0.60 -39.09
N ALA A 2 -28.45 0.80 -37.77
CA ALA A 2 -27.39 1.65 -37.20
C ALA A 2 -26.01 0.99 -37.38
N SER A 3 -25.00 1.78 -37.74
CA SER A 3 -23.62 1.30 -37.95
C SER A 3 -23.05 0.69 -36.66
N PRO A 4 -22.37 -0.48 -36.71
CA PRO A 4 -21.75 -1.12 -35.54
C PRO A 4 -20.78 -0.22 -34.77
N ALA A 5 -20.17 0.76 -35.44
CA ALA A 5 -19.22 1.70 -34.84
C ALA A 5 -19.85 2.59 -33.76
N GLY A 6 -21.10 3.04 -33.95
CA GLY A 6 -21.76 3.92 -32.99
C GLY A 6 -22.03 3.26 -31.64
N TYR A 7 -22.19 1.94 -31.59
CA TYR A 7 -22.38 1.22 -30.33
C TYR A 7 -21.08 1.09 -29.54
N VAL A 8 -19.94 0.92 -30.25
CA VAL A 8 -18.61 0.84 -29.65
C VAL A 8 -18.21 2.20 -29.06
N ASP A 9 -18.46 3.29 -29.79
CA ASP A 9 -18.16 4.65 -29.31
C ASP A 9 -18.96 5.01 -28.05
N ILE A 10 -20.24 4.62 -27.97
CA ILE A 10 -21.08 4.81 -26.77
C ILE A 10 -20.55 4.02 -25.56
N ILE A 11 -20.02 2.81 -25.76
CA ILE A 11 -19.46 1.98 -24.68
C ILE A 11 -18.12 2.55 -24.19
N LEU A 12 -17.30 3.09 -25.09
CA LEU A 12 -16.02 3.72 -24.73
C LEU A 12 -16.21 5.05 -24.01
N GLU A 13 -17.19 5.87 -24.40
CA GLU A 13 -17.51 7.12 -23.71
C GLU A 13 -18.19 6.92 -22.35
N SER A 14 -18.88 5.80 -22.13
CA SER A 14 -19.64 5.51 -20.91
C SER A 14 -18.83 4.82 -19.80
N MET A 15 -17.56 4.49 -20.01
CA MET A 15 -16.69 3.91 -18.97
C MET A 15 -16.17 5.01 -18.01
N PRO A 16 -16.70 5.14 -16.78
CA PRO A 16 -16.36 6.25 -15.91
C PRO A 16 -15.14 5.89 -15.05
N PHE A 17 -13.99 5.63 -15.68
CA PHE A 17 -12.71 5.63 -14.97
C PHE A 17 -11.94 6.91 -15.29
N ARG A 18 -12.41 8.02 -14.73
CA ARG A 18 -11.67 9.27 -14.74
C ARG A 18 -10.64 9.24 -13.59
N LEU A 19 -9.38 8.97 -13.93
CA LEU A 19 -8.21 9.18 -13.04
C LEU A 19 -8.05 10.64 -12.61
N GLN A 20 -8.77 11.55 -13.28
CA GLN A 20 -8.66 12.99 -13.12
C GLN A 20 -9.03 13.40 -11.68
N GLY A 21 -8.03 13.88 -10.94
CA GLY A 21 -8.12 14.27 -9.53
C GLY A 21 -7.78 13.18 -8.51
N ARG A 22 -7.66 11.90 -8.91
CA ARG A 22 -7.35 10.78 -8.00
C ARG A 22 -5.88 10.38 -7.95
N LEU A 23 -5.10 10.82 -8.94
CA LEU A 23 -3.67 10.56 -9.02
C LEU A 23 -2.88 10.85 -7.73
N PRO A 24 -3.06 11.98 -7.01
CA PRO A 24 -2.30 12.22 -5.78
C PRO A 24 -2.56 11.15 -4.70
N TYR A 25 -3.81 10.71 -4.54
CA TYR A 25 -4.15 9.65 -3.59
C TYR A 25 -3.53 8.31 -3.97
N ILE A 26 -3.52 7.98 -5.26
CA ILE A 26 -2.89 6.76 -5.77
C ILE A 26 -1.39 6.79 -5.51
N VAL A 27 -0.74 7.94 -5.75
CA VAL A 27 0.70 8.11 -5.49
C VAL A 27 1.01 7.96 -4.00
N VAL A 28 0.23 8.59 -3.12
CA VAL A 28 0.43 8.47 -1.66
C VAL A 28 0.22 7.03 -1.19
N ALA A 29 -0.82 6.34 -1.67
CA ALA A 29 -1.08 4.95 -1.32
C ALA A 29 0.04 4.02 -1.80
N ALA A 30 0.50 4.20 -3.05
CA ALA A 30 1.60 3.44 -3.61
C ALA A 30 2.92 3.69 -2.86
N ALA A 31 3.22 4.94 -2.55
CA ALA A 31 4.40 5.31 -1.76
C ALA A 31 4.35 4.70 -0.36
N THR A 32 3.20 4.76 0.31
CA THR A 32 3.00 4.17 1.64
C THR A 32 3.23 2.67 1.62
N LEU A 33 2.66 1.96 0.64
CA LEU A 33 2.83 0.51 0.50
C LEU A 33 4.30 0.15 0.20
N ALA A 34 4.97 0.93 -0.66
CA ALA A 34 6.36 0.72 -1.00
C ALA A 34 7.27 0.91 0.23
N LEU A 35 7.06 1.99 0.98
CA LEU A 35 7.80 2.29 2.21
C LEU A 35 7.54 1.24 3.30
N ASP A 36 6.29 0.79 3.47
CA ASP A 36 5.93 -0.27 4.42
C ASP A 36 6.68 -1.58 4.11
N ARG A 37 6.64 -2.03 2.85
CA ARG A 37 7.33 -3.27 2.45
C ARG A 37 8.84 -3.13 2.57
N TRP A 38 9.39 -1.97 2.20
CA TRP A 38 10.82 -1.73 2.28
C TRP A 38 11.31 -1.74 3.73
N THR A 39 10.66 -0.99 4.62
CA THR A 39 11.01 -0.95 6.05
C THR A 39 10.88 -2.33 6.71
N LYS A 40 9.81 -3.08 6.44
CA LYS A 40 9.68 -4.47 6.93
C LYS A 40 10.81 -5.38 6.45
N THR A 41 11.22 -5.24 5.20
CA THR A 41 12.34 -6.01 4.63
C THR A 41 13.67 -5.63 5.30
N LEU A 42 13.88 -4.35 5.61
CA LEU A 42 15.06 -3.90 6.36
C LEU A 42 15.10 -4.52 7.76
N ILE A 43 13.99 -4.49 8.50
CA ILE A 43 13.91 -5.13 9.82
C ILE A 43 14.21 -6.62 9.72
N GLN A 44 13.58 -7.34 8.80
CA GLN A 44 13.80 -8.79 8.63
C GLN A 44 15.25 -9.18 8.30
N LYS A 45 16.02 -8.28 7.68
CA LYS A 45 17.42 -8.54 7.28
C LYS A 45 18.43 -8.20 8.37
N HIS A 46 18.09 -7.30 9.31
CA HIS A 46 19.04 -6.74 10.27
C HIS A 46 18.68 -7.01 11.73
N PHE A 47 17.47 -7.51 12.00
CA PHE A 47 17.01 -7.83 13.35
C PHE A 47 16.71 -9.32 13.47
N ASP A 48 17.09 -9.90 14.60
CA ASP A 48 16.59 -11.19 15.05
C ASP A 48 15.17 -11.06 15.61
N LEU A 49 14.41 -12.16 15.62
CA LEU A 49 13.04 -12.14 16.14
C LEU A 49 13.03 -11.79 17.64
N ASN A 50 12.20 -10.82 18.01
CA ASN A 50 12.11 -10.18 19.33
C ASN A 50 13.31 -9.30 19.72
N GLU A 51 14.25 -9.05 18.80
CA GLU A 51 15.28 -8.05 19.02
C GLU A 51 14.66 -6.65 19.10
N SER A 52 15.21 -5.82 19.98
CA SER A 52 14.79 -4.44 20.18
C SER A 52 15.98 -3.50 20.23
N ILE A 53 15.94 -2.44 19.42
CA ILE A 53 16.93 -1.35 19.42
C ILE A 53 16.24 -0.07 19.85
N SER A 54 16.82 0.65 20.81
CA SER A 54 16.33 1.97 21.20
C SER A 54 16.79 3.03 20.21
N VAL A 55 15.85 3.86 19.77
CA VAL A 55 16.11 5.02 18.92
C VAL A 55 16.07 6.30 19.74
N ILE A 56 15.14 6.37 20.69
CA ILE A 56 15.07 7.42 21.71
C ILE A 56 14.99 6.72 23.06
N ASP A 57 16.06 6.79 23.82
CA ASP A 57 16.18 6.09 25.10
C ASP A 57 15.00 6.39 26.03
N GLY A 58 14.36 5.33 26.52
CA GLY A 58 13.21 5.41 27.42
C GLY A 58 11.89 5.82 26.76
N PHE A 59 11.84 6.06 25.45
CA PHE A 59 10.61 6.51 24.76
C PHE A 59 10.27 5.69 23.51
N PHE A 60 11.23 5.47 22.60
CA PHE A 60 10.96 4.86 21.29
C PHE A 60 11.95 3.77 20.95
N ASN A 61 11.42 2.57 20.72
CA ASN A 61 12.17 1.38 20.34
C ASN A 61 11.64 0.81 19.02
N ILE A 62 12.54 0.28 18.21
CA ILE A 62 12.22 -0.58 17.08
C ILE A 62 12.37 -2.02 17.54
N THR A 63 11.28 -2.77 17.54
CA THR A 63 11.27 -4.19 17.96
C THR A 63 10.75 -5.06 16.84
N TYR A 64 11.46 -6.14 16.51
CA TYR A 64 10.99 -7.09 15.49
C TYR A 64 10.05 -8.12 16.09
N VAL A 65 8.75 -7.98 15.84
CA VAL A 65 7.72 -8.95 16.28
C VAL A 65 6.94 -9.46 15.07
N ARG A 66 6.59 -10.75 15.07
CA ARG A 66 5.68 -11.36 14.11
C ARG A 66 4.31 -11.55 14.75
N ASN A 67 3.32 -10.74 14.34
CA ASN A 67 1.94 -10.92 14.79
C ASN A 67 1.21 -11.92 13.86
N THR A 68 0.88 -13.10 14.38
CA THR A 68 0.11 -14.14 13.67
C THR A 68 -1.41 -13.98 13.82
N GLY A 69 -1.89 -12.91 14.45
CA GLY A 69 -3.32 -12.65 14.67
C GLY A 69 -3.82 -12.95 16.08
N VAL A 70 -2.97 -12.83 17.11
CA VAL A 70 -3.33 -13.14 18.52
C VAL A 70 -4.43 -12.21 19.06
N ALA A 71 -4.62 -11.04 18.45
CA ALA A 71 -5.60 -10.05 18.89
C ALA A 71 -7.08 -10.45 18.64
N PHE A 72 -7.35 -11.54 17.91
CA PHE A 72 -8.71 -11.99 17.56
C PHE A 72 -9.00 -13.44 18.04
N GLY A 73 -8.43 -13.84 19.18
CA GLY A 73 -8.62 -15.18 19.78
C GLY A 73 -10.08 -15.59 19.98
#